data_AF-A0A2G9UEY1-F1
#
_entry.id   AF-A0A2G9UEY1-F1
#
_cell.length_a   1.000
_cell.length_b   1.000
_cell.length_c   1.000
_cell.angle_alpha   90.00
_cell.angle_beta   90.00
_cell.angle_gamma   90.00
#
_symmetry.space_group_name_H-M   'P 1'
#
loop_
_entity.id
_entity.type
_entity.pdbx_description
1 polymer ?
#
loop_
_entity_poly.entity_id
_entity_poly.type
_entity_poly.pdbx_seq_one_letter_code
_entity_poly.pdbx_strand_id
1 'polypeptide(L)'
;MEIKTKCRIPHDLGQPYAEPWAQTNAYILHDTAIWRDLNLKFVLSCWRDYKLIVEKYFKPRDAEEVLQYFYKESETVVRNALEDWDADGDGMIENSGTADQTYDMWTMTGTR
;
A
#
# COMPACT_ATOMS: atom_id res chain seq x y z
N MET A 1 7.63 11.53 15.32
CA MET A 1 6.69 10.69 14.58
C MET A 1 6.55 11.34 13.22
N GLU A 2 7.26 10.83 12.22
CA GLU A 2 7.10 11.35 10.87
C GLU A 2 5.68 11.05 10.42
N ILE A 3 4.95 12.11 10.05
CA ILE A 3 3.59 12.01 9.54
C ILE A 3 3.69 11.19 8.24
N LYS A 4 2.96 10.07 8.13
CA LYS A 4 2.97 9.23 6.93
C LYS A 4 2.90 10.11 5.68
N THR A 5 3.87 9.91 4.79
CA THR A 5 3.91 10.62 3.51
C THR A 5 2.72 10.18 2.65
N LYS A 6 2.32 11.03 1.70
CA LYS A 6 1.21 10.77 0.77
C LYS A 6 1.33 9.43 0.01
N CYS A 7 2.53 8.83 -0.02
CA CYS A 7 2.83 7.63 -0.81
C CYS A 7 3.01 6.36 0.04
N ARG A 8 2.62 6.39 1.32
CA ARG A 8 2.57 5.22 2.20
C ARG A 8 1.12 4.91 2.53
N ILE A 9 0.65 3.76 2.07
CA ILE A 9 -0.73 3.34 2.32
C ILE A 9 -0.96 3.21 3.83
N PRO A 10 -2.06 3.77 4.38
CA PRO A 10 -2.37 3.61 5.79
C PRO A 10 -2.71 2.14 6.10
N HIS A 11 -2.33 1.67 7.28
CA HIS A 11 -2.66 0.33 7.75
C HIS A 11 -4.16 0.17 7.96
N ASP A 12 -4.80 1.22 8.47
CA ASP A 12 -6.22 1.29 8.74
C ASP A 12 -6.74 2.72 8.54
N LEU A 13 -8.06 2.85 8.44
CA LEU A 13 -8.74 4.14 8.28
C LEU A 13 -9.23 4.71 9.63
N GLY A 14 -8.55 4.37 10.72
CA GLY A 14 -8.87 4.82 12.07
C GLY A 14 -9.65 3.81 12.89
N GLN A 15 -9.89 4.16 14.15
CA GLN A 15 -10.58 3.31 15.12
C GLN A 15 -11.99 3.83 15.46
N PRO A 16 -12.93 2.95 15.87
CA PRO A 16 -14.30 3.34 16.21
C PRO A 16 -14.43 4.34 17.36
N TYR A 17 -13.42 4.46 18.22
CA TYR A 17 -13.42 5.35 19.40
C TYR A 17 -12.74 6.71 19.15
N ALA A 18 -12.32 6.98 17.92
CA ALA A 18 -11.72 8.25 17.50
C ALA A 18 -12.53 8.82 16.31
N GLU A 19 -11.86 9.45 15.34
CA GLU A 19 -12.49 9.98 14.13
C GLU A 19 -12.09 9.13 12.89
N PRO A 20 -12.89 8.10 12.52
CA PRO A 20 -12.66 7.34 11.30
C PRO A 20 -12.53 8.24 10.06
N TRP A 21 -11.68 7.83 9.12
CA TRP A 21 -11.32 8.54 7.88
C TRP A 21 -10.53 9.84 8.08
N ALA A 22 -10.74 10.59 9.16
CA ALA A 22 -9.95 11.78 9.48
C ALA A 22 -8.63 11.43 10.19
N GLN A 23 -8.66 10.46 11.11
CA GLN A 23 -7.52 9.99 11.90
C GLN A 23 -7.16 8.56 11.51
N THR A 24 -6.52 8.41 10.35
CA THR A 24 -6.03 7.11 9.84
C THR A 24 -4.80 6.60 10.59
N ASN A 25 -4.47 5.31 10.44
CA ASN A 25 -3.40 4.61 11.17
C ASN A 25 -3.56 4.64 12.69
N ALA A 26 -4.70 4.19 13.19
CA ALA A 26 -4.91 4.01 14.61
C ALA A 26 -4.08 2.84 15.20
N TYR A 27 -3.56 1.93 14.37
CA TYR A 27 -2.64 0.88 14.82
C TYR A 27 -1.32 1.45 15.34
N ILE A 28 -0.95 1.07 16.57
CA ILE A 28 0.20 1.66 17.30
C ILE A 28 1.36 0.70 17.59
N LEU A 29 1.21 -0.60 17.32
CA LEU A 29 2.22 -1.59 17.75
C LEU A 29 3.53 -1.44 16.97
N HIS A 30 3.44 -1.16 15.66
CA HIS A 30 4.58 -0.89 14.80
C HIS A 30 4.35 0.37 13.97
N ASP A 31 5.44 0.99 13.54
CA ASP A 31 5.37 1.99 12.47
C ASP A 31 5.07 1.28 11.16
N THR A 32 3.83 1.39 10.70
CA THR A 32 3.38 0.77 9.46
C THR A 32 3.76 1.58 8.22
N ALA A 33 4.41 2.74 8.37
CA ALA A 33 4.94 3.51 7.25
C ALA A 33 6.10 2.81 6.55
N ILE A 34 6.79 1.92 7.27
CA ILE A 34 7.89 1.13 6.73
C ILE A 34 7.45 -0.28 6.31
N TRP A 35 6.16 -0.59 6.31
CA TRP A 35 5.72 -1.94 5.92
C TRP A 35 5.84 -2.17 4.42
N ARG A 36 6.37 -3.33 4.03
CA ARG A 36 6.68 -3.72 2.65
C ARG A 36 5.46 -4.19 1.86
N ASP A 37 4.39 -4.59 2.54
CA ASP A 37 3.26 -5.27 1.92
C ASP A 37 2.06 -4.37 1.61
N LEU A 38 1.80 -3.32 2.42
CA LEU A 38 0.62 -2.46 2.27
C LEU A 38 0.53 -1.80 0.88
N ASN A 39 1.65 -1.26 0.41
CA ASN A 39 1.77 -0.61 -0.89
C ASN A 39 1.42 -1.58 -2.04
N LEU A 40 1.99 -2.79 -2.04
CA LEU A 40 1.74 -3.79 -3.08
C LEU A 40 0.35 -4.42 -2.97
N LYS A 41 -0.18 -4.60 -1.75
CA LYS A 41 -1.57 -5.02 -1.52
C LYS A 41 -2.57 -4.02 -2.07
N PHE A 42 -2.28 -2.72 -1.98
CA PHE A 42 -3.10 -1.67 -2.59
C PHE A 42 -3.14 -1.82 -4.12
N VAL A 43 -1.98 -1.96 -4.78
CA VAL A 43 -1.89 -2.17 -6.24
C VAL A 43 -2.71 -3.39 -6.68
N LEU A 44 -2.55 -4.51 -5.97
CA LEU A 44 -3.31 -5.74 -6.24
C LEU A 44 -4.82 -5.53 -6.05
N SER A 45 -5.22 -4.78 -5.03
CA SER A 45 -6.64 -4.49 -4.76
C SER A 45 -7.24 -3.59 -5.84
N CYS A 46 -6.53 -2.55 -6.28
CA CYS A 46 -6.92 -1.70 -7.39
C CYS A 46 -7.16 -2.51 -8.67
N TRP A 47 -6.22 -3.38 -9.04
CA TRP A 47 -6.37 -4.20 -10.24
C TRP A 47 -7.50 -5.22 -10.12
N ARG A 48 -7.59 -5.91 -8.97
CA ARG A 48 -8.67 -6.87 -8.69
C ARG A 48 -10.04 -6.20 -8.81
N ASP A 49 -10.22 -5.06 -8.15
CA ASP A 49 -11.50 -4.37 -8.12
C ASP A 49 -11.84 -3.78 -9.50
N TYR A 50 -10.84 -3.32 -10.25
CA TYR A 50 -11.05 -2.92 -11.63
C TYR A 50 -11.61 -4.07 -12.48
N LYS A 51 -10.93 -5.23 -12.49
CA LYS A 51 -11.30 -6.37 -13.35
C LYS A 51 -12.56 -7.09 -12.91
N LEU A 52 -12.83 -7.16 -11.61
CA LEU A 52 -13.96 -7.91 -11.09
C LEU A 52 -15.22 -7.07 -10.95
N ILE A 53 -15.09 -5.75 -10.79
CA ILE A 53 -16.22 -4.86 -10.50
C ILE A 53 -16.33 -3.77 -11.57
N VAL A 54 -15.32 -2.91 -11.68
CA VAL A 54 -15.42 -1.68 -12.46
C VAL A 54 -15.64 -1.97 -13.94
N GLU A 55 -14.77 -2.77 -14.55
CA GLU A 55 -14.84 -3.12 -15.98
C GLU A 55 -16.16 -3.82 -16.35
N LYS A 56 -16.75 -4.57 -15.40
CA LYS A 56 -17.96 -5.37 -15.65
C LYS A 56 -19.25 -4.59 -15.46
N TYR A 57 -19.31 -3.67 -14.50
CA TYR A 57 -20.56 -3.07 -14.04
C TYR A 57 -20.65 -1.56 -14.27
N PHE A 58 -19.55 -0.88 -14.57
CA PHE A 58 -19.54 0.56 -14.78
C PHE A 58 -19.73 0.89 -16.25
N LYS A 59 -20.16 2.11 -16.55
CA LYS A 59 -20.17 2.59 -17.94
C LYS A 59 -18.73 2.69 -18.45
N PRO A 60 -18.45 2.48 -19.75
CA PRO A 60 -17.09 2.47 -20.29
C PRO A 60 -16.25 3.69 -19.90
N ARG A 61 -16.83 4.90 -19.94
CA ARG A 61 -16.15 6.13 -19.55
C ARG A 61 -15.80 6.18 -18.07
N ASP A 62 -16.74 5.85 -17.19
CA ASP A 62 -16.52 5.83 -15.74
C ASP A 62 -15.46 4.77 -15.38
N ALA A 63 -15.47 3.63 -16.07
CA ALA A 63 -14.47 2.59 -15.90
C ALA A 63 -13.07 3.05 -16.32
N GLU A 64 -12.95 3.75 -17.45
CA GLU A 64 -11.70 4.34 -17.90
C GLU A 64 -11.15 5.35 -16.89
N GLU A 65 -11.99 6.25 -16.37
CA GLU A 65 -11.59 7.24 -15.36
C GLU A 65 -11.05 6.57 -14.08
N VAL A 66 -11.71 5.50 -13.60
CA VAL A 66 -11.24 4.72 -12.44
C VAL A 66 -9.93 3.99 -12.75
N LEU A 67 -9.78 3.40 -13.94
CA LEU A 67 -8.54 2.74 -14.35
C LEU A 67 -7.35 3.71 -14.35
N GLN A 68 -7.55 4.90 -14.92
CA GLN A 68 -6.51 5.93 -14.97
C GLN A 68 -6.10 6.39 -13.57
N TYR A 69 -7.07 6.56 -12.67
CA TYR A 69 -6.80 6.88 -11.27
C TYR A 69 -5.99 5.76 -10.58
N PHE A 70 -6.47 4.51 -10.64
CA PHE A 70 -5.77 3.37 -10.06
C PHE A 70 -4.37 3.18 -10.61
N TYR A 71 -4.19 3.33 -11.92
CA TYR A 71 -2.88 3.21 -12.56
C TYR A 71 -1.90 4.25 -12.02
N LYS A 72 -2.30 5.53 -11.99
CA LYS A 72 -1.45 6.63 -11.53
C LYS A 72 -1.02 6.48 -10.07
N GLU A 73 -1.96 6.13 -9.19
CA GLU A 73 -1.66 5.95 -7.77
C GLU A 73 -0.78 4.69 -7.56
N SER A 74 -1.05 3.61 -8.29
CA SER A 74 -0.25 2.38 -8.24
C SER A 74 1.18 2.60 -8.73
N GLU A 75 1.36 3.30 -9.85
CA GLU A 75 2.67 3.63 -10.40
C GLU A 75 3.51 4.43 -9.39
N THR A 76 2.90 5.45 -8.77
CA THR A 76 3.57 6.27 -7.76
C THR A 76 4.03 5.43 -6.57
N VAL A 77 3.16 4.55 -6.08
CA VAL A 77 3.43 3.66 -4.95
C VAL A 77 4.55 2.66 -5.26
N VAL A 78 4.52 2.04 -6.44
CA VAL A 78 5.55 1.06 -6.87
C VAL A 78 6.89 1.73 -7.06
N ARG A 79 6.93 2.87 -7.78
CA ARG A 79 8.19 3.59 -8.04
C ARG A 79 8.88 4.01 -6.73
N ASN A 80 8.14 4.57 -5.79
CA ASN A 80 8.71 5.00 -4.53
C ASN A 80 9.14 3.80 -3.66
N ALA A 81 8.42 2.67 -3.72
CA ALA A 81 8.82 1.46 -3.02
C ALA A 81 10.15 0.89 -3.55
N LEU A 82 10.33 0.89 -4.87
CA LEU A 82 11.60 0.49 -5.48
C LEU A 82 12.73 1.47 -5.09
N GLU A 83 12.51 2.77 -5.21
CA GLU A 83 13.52 3.78 -4.83
C GLU A 83 13.94 3.68 -3.35
N ASP A 84 12.99 3.42 -2.45
CA ASP A 84 13.26 3.39 -1.02
C ASP A 84 13.82 2.05 -0.51
N TRP A 85 13.42 0.93 -1.12
CA TRP A 85 13.57 -0.40 -0.52
C TRP A 85 14.21 -1.46 -1.42
N ASP A 86 14.38 -1.22 -2.71
CA ASP A 86 15.21 -2.08 -3.56
C ASP A 86 16.68 -1.69 -3.35
N ALA A 87 17.36 -2.43 -2.47
CA ALA A 87 18.70 -2.06 -2.01
C ALA A 87 19.82 -2.58 -2.92
N ASP A 88 19.57 -3.62 -3.72
CA ASP A 88 20.55 -4.27 -4.59
C ASP A 88 20.24 -4.13 -6.09
N GLY A 89 19.11 -3.52 -6.43
CA GLY A 89 18.71 -3.18 -7.79
C GLY A 89 18.20 -4.37 -8.59
N ASP A 90 17.74 -5.44 -7.93
CA ASP A 90 17.21 -6.64 -8.57
C ASP A 90 15.73 -6.51 -9.00
N GLY A 91 15.08 -5.40 -8.63
CA GLY A 91 13.67 -5.12 -8.91
C GLY A 91 12.72 -5.62 -7.83
N MET A 92 13.23 -6.11 -6.70
CA MET A 92 12.48 -6.57 -5.53
C MET A 92 12.74 -5.64 -4.34
N ILE A 93 11.77 -5.55 -3.44
CA ILE A 93 11.90 -4.73 -2.23
C ILE A 93 12.39 -5.57 -1.05
N GLU A 94 13.36 -5.06 -0.33
CA GLU A 94 14.03 -5.80 0.74
C GLU A 94 13.30 -5.66 2.08
N ASN A 95 12.96 -6.79 2.71
CA ASN A 95 12.53 -6.80 4.11
C ASN A 95 13.69 -6.39 5.03
N SER A 96 13.40 -5.57 6.02
CA SER A 96 14.39 -4.86 6.85
C SER A 96 15.02 -5.66 7.98
N GLY A 97 14.60 -6.91 8.21
CA GLY A 97 15.00 -7.67 9.40
C GLY A 97 14.15 -7.39 10.64
N THR A 98 13.13 -6.53 10.52
CA THR A 98 12.10 -6.33 11.53
C THR A 98 10.75 -6.91 11.09
N ALA A 99 9.73 -6.84 11.93
CA ALA A 99 8.37 -7.16 11.51
C ALA A 99 7.80 -5.96 10.73
N ASP A 100 8.00 -5.98 9.41
CA ASP A 100 7.64 -4.90 8.49
C ASP A 100 6.57 -5.33 7.46
N GLN A 101 5.67 -6.20 7.88
CA GLN A 101 4.56 -6.69 7.07
C GLN A 101 3.46 -7.27 7.99
N THR A 102 2.34 -7.71 7.41
CA THR A 102 1.13 -8.15 8.13
C THR A 102 1.31 -9.23 9.21
N TYR A 103 2.31 -10.10 9.09
CA TYR A 103 2.76 -10.99 10.15
C TYR A 103 3.63 -10.18 11.11
N ASP A 104 2.98 -9.28 11.86
CA ASP A 104 3.58 -8.22 12.67
C ASP A 104 4.41 -8.71 13.87
N MET A 105 4.43 -10.01 14.11
CA MET A 105 5.30 -10.65 15.11
C MET A 105 6.37 -11.57 14.49
N TRP A 106 6.44 -11.65 13.15
CA TRP A 106 7.40 -12.47 12.42
C TRP A 106 8.34 -11.60 11.58
N THR A 107 9.64 -11.71 11.85
CA THR A 107 10.68 -11.03 11.08
C THR A 107 10.96 -11.70 9.74
N MET A 108 11.15 -10.88 8.70
CA MET A 108 11.63 -11.28 7.38
C MET A 108 12.88 -10.45 7.06
N THR A 109 13.80 -10.97 6.24
CA THR A 109 15.06 -10.28 5.93
C THR A 109 15.45 -10.49 4.48
N GLY A 110 15.60 -9.37 3.77
CA GLY A 110 15.93 -9.29 2.37
C GLY A 110 14.99 -10.07 1.45
N THR A 111 15.43 -10.24 0.20
CA THR A 111 14.87 -11.14 -0.79
C THR A 111 16.01 -11.97 -1.42
N ARG A 112 15.68 -12.99 -2.22
CA ARG A 112 16.65 -13.93 -2.80
C ARG A 112 16.26 -14.31 -4.22
#